data_AF-A0A2V7Z9K5-F1
#
_entry.id   AF-A0A2V7Z9K5-F1
#
_cell.length_a   1.000
_cell.length_b   1.000
_cell.length_c   1.000
_cell.angle_alpha   90.00
_cell.angle_beta   90.00
_cell.angle_gamma   90.00
#
_symmetry.space_group_name_H-M   'P 1'
#
loop_
_entity.id
_entity.type
_entity.pdbx_description
1 polymer ?
#
loop_
_entity_poly.entity_id
_entity_poly.type
_entity_poly.pdbx_seq_one_letter_code
_entity_poly.pdbx_strand_id
1 'polypeptide(L)'
;MKKAVSLLAILFSATLFVVGCKGPVDGLTSINLDPNERATIQATFENGSGAATIGDLRVTWDGQILQESAAATPVEQVMVSGVRLGRETGSHRLSFRIVDQTSSPNTYRVTGLTITSYDTAGGVAGRLALDPRTAALETDAAINYDFRL
;
A
#
# COMPACT_ATOMS: atom_id res chain seq x y z
N MET A 1 -46.12 -23.60 -59.11
CA MET A 1 -46.19 -22.28 -59.78
C MET A 1 -46.53 -21.21 -58.74
N LYS A 2 -45.76 -20.10 -58.74
CA LYS A 2 -46.07 -18.76 -58.21
C LYS A 2 -46.16 -18.54 -56.67
N LYS A 3 -45.72 -17.33 -56.30
CA LYS A 3 -45.19 -16.81 -55.03
C LYS A 3 -46.27 -16.15 -54.14
N ALA A 4 -45.94 -15.96 -52.86
CA ALA A 4 -46.18 -14.75 -52.05
C ALA A 4 -45.09 -14.75 -50.94
N VAL A 5 -44.09 -13.85 -50.86
CA VAL A 5 -44.00 -12.39 -50.61
C VAL A 5 -44.25 -11.96 -49.15
N SER A 6 -43.17 -11.43 -48.55
CA SER A 6 -43.04 -10.45 -47.44
C SER A 6 -43.55 -10.78 -46.03
N LEU A 7 -42.70 -10.60 -45.00
CA LEU A 7 -42.45 -9.29 -44.37
C LEU A 7 -41.21 -9.31 -43.44
N LEU A 8 -40.52 -8.19 -43.42
CA LEU A 8 -39.38 -7.79 -42.59
C LEU A 8 -39.76 -7.61 -41.10
N ALA A 9 -38.90 -8.04 -40.18
CA ALA A 9 -38.75 -7.40 -38.86
C ALA A 9 -37.37 -7.72 -38.26
N ILE A 10 -36.46 -6.74 -38.34
CA ILE A 10 -35.23 -6.69 -37.55
C ILE A 10 -35.63 -6.15 -36.18
N LEU A 11 -35.41 -6.92 -35.11
CA LEU A 11 -35.44 -6.42 -33.74
C LEU A 11 -34.17 -6.88 -33.04
N PHE A 12 -33.24 -5.92 -32.91
CA PHE A 12 -32.17 -5.95 -31.92
C PHE A 12 -32.78 -6.16 -30.53
N SER A 13 -32.32 -7.17 -29.81
CA SER A 13 -32.44 -7.21 -28.35
C SER A 13 -31.05 -7.40 -27.79
N ALA A 14 -30.44 -6.27 -27.44
CA ALA A 14 -29.28 -6.21 -26.58
C ALA A 14 -29.68 -6.77 -25.22
N THR A 15 -29.32 -8.01 -24.94
CA THR A 15 -29.38 -8.53 -23.57
C THR A 15 -28.21 -7.93 -22.80
N LEU A 16 -28.58 -7.02 -21.90
CA LEU A 16 -27.77 -6.43 -20.83
C LEU A 16 -26.86 -7.49 -20.19
N PHE A 17 -25.55 -7.21 -20.18
CA PHE A 17 -24.66 -7.77 -19.18
C PHE A 17 -25.01 -7.14 -17.83
N VAL A 18 -25.77 -7.87 -17.01
CA VAL A 18 -25.93 -7.51 -15.59
C VAL A 18 -24.65 -7.92 -14.88
N VAL A 19 -23.81 -6.91 -14.67
CA VAL A 19 -22.91 -6.66 -13.54
C VAL A 19 -22.47 -7.92 -12.79
N GLY A 20 -21.33 -8.46 -13.21
CA GLY A 20 -20.59 -9.46 -12.46
C GLY A 20 -20.08 -8.92 -11.13
N CYS A 21 -20.30 -9.72 -10.08
CA CYS A 21 -19.47 -9.92 -8.91
C CYS A 21 -18.61 -8.73 -8.41
N LYS A 22 -19.09 -8.00 -7.40
CA LYS A 22 -18.20 -7.37 -6.41
C LYS A 22 -17.83 -8.39 -5.34
N GLY A 23 -16.96 -9.32 -5.69
CA GLY A 23 -16.08 -9.97 -4.72
C GLY A 23 -14.81 -9.12 -4.57
N PRO A 24 -14.20 -9.02 -3.38
CA PRO A 24 -12.86 -8.45 -3.26
C PRO A 24 -11.90 -9.38 -4.02
N VAL A 25 -11.41 -8.95 -5.18
CA VAL A 25 -10.70 -9.86 -6.10
C VAL A 25 -9.30 -10.22 -5.62
N ASP A 26 -8.64 -9.41 -4.77
CA ASP A 26 -7.21 -9.63 -4.47
C ASP A 26 -6.82 -9.53 -2.98
N GLY A 27 -7.76 -9.45 -2.05
CA GLY A 27 -7.45 -9.33 -0.61
C GLY A 27 -6.73 -8.02 -0.20
N LEU A 28 -6.63 -7.05 -1.12
CA LEU A 28 -6.04 -5.73 -0.88
C LEU A 28 -7.06 -4.78 -0.25
N THR A 29 -6.71 -4.15 0.86
CA THR A 29 -7.52 -3.07 1.44
C THR A 29 -7.49 -1.88 0.50
N SER A 30 -8.68 -1.42 0.07
CA SER A 30 -8.84 -0.35 -0.92
C SER A 30 -9.44 0.89 -0.28
N ILE A 31 -8.85 2.04 -0.57
CA ILE A 31 -9.47 3.37 -0.41
C ILE A 31 -9.56 3.98 -1.81
N ASN A 32 -10.33 5.04 -1.99
CA ASN A 32 -10.49 5.74 -3.26
C ASN A 32 -9.99 7.17 -3.04
N LEU A 33 -8.81 7.52 -3.55
CA LEU A 33 -8.21 8.84 -3.39
C LEU A 33 -8.44 9.74 -4.62
N ASP A 34 -8.63 11.05 -4.40
CA ASP A 34 -8.71 12.05 -5.48
C ASP A 34 -7.29 12.35 -6.06
N PRO A 35 -7.15 12.68 -7.36
CA PRO A 35 -5.86 12.72 -8.06
C PRO A 35 -4.87 13.81 -7.64
N ASN A 36 -5.28 14.75 -6.79
CA ASN A 36 -4.45 15.86 -6.30
C ASN A 36 -4.13 15.72 -4.81
N GLU A 37 -4.31 14.52 -4.25
CA GLU A 37 -4.15 14.27 -2.83
C GLU A 37 -2.68 14.02 -2.45
N ARG A 38 -2.31 14.50 -1.28
CA ARG A 38 -1.06 14.14 -0.59
C ARG A 38 -1.31 12.87 0.21
N ALA A 39 -0.34 11.96 0.27
CA ALA A 39 -0.37 10.87 1.24
C ALA A 39 0.73 11.04 2.29
N THR A 40 0.40 10.77 3.56
CA THR A 40 1.38 10.61 4.62
C THR A 40 1.32 9.20 5.15
N ILE A 41 2.47 8.71 5.58
CA ILE A 41 2.61 7.42 6.27
C ILE A 41 3.05 7.73 7.70
N GLN A 42 2.51 6.97 8.64
CA GLN A 42 3.00 6.90 10.02
C GLN A 42 3.09 5.43 10.43
N ALA A 43 4.21 5.01 11.00
CA ALA A 43 4.38 3.67 11.55
C ALA A 43 5.48 3.65 12.62
N THR A 44 5.55 2.54 13.34
CA THR A 44 6.68 2.17 14.19
C THR A 44 7.32 0.91 13.64
N PHE A 45 8.65 0.91 13.50
CA PHE A 45 9.46 -0.26 13.19
C PHE A 45 10.32 -0.59 14.41
N GLU A 46 10.20 -1.78 14.97
CA GLU A 46 10.84 -2.16 16.24
C GLU A 46 11.46 -3.55 16.17
N ASN A 47 12.56 -3.77 16.89
CA ASN A 47 13.07 -5.12 17.14
C ASN A 47 12.14 -5.85 18.12
N GLY A 48 11.69 -7.04 17.76
CA GLY A 48 10.72 -7.82 18.55
C GLY A 48 11.25 -8.33 19.90
N SER A 49 12.56 -8.29 20.13
CA SER A 49 13.19 -8.58 21.43
C SER A 49 13.44 -7.33 22.29
N GLY A 50 13.20 -6.12 21.75
CA GLY A 50 13.56 -4.85 22.40
C GLY A 50 15.06 -4.54 22.38
N ALA A 51 15.86 -5.27 21.61
CA ALA A 51 17.30 -5.03 21.51
C ALA A 51 17.62 -3.92 20.48
N ALA A 52 18.58 -3.06 20.83
CA ALA A 52 19.08 -2.00 19.96
C ALA A 52 19.92 -2.57 18.81
N THR A 53 19.25 -2.84 17.68
CA THR A 53 19.82 -3.57 16.54
C THR A 53 19.67 -2.85 15.22
N ILE A 54 18.82 -1.84 15.13
CA ILE A 54 18.54 -1.11 13.88
C ILE A 54 19.62 -0.05 13.70
N GLY A 55 20.56 -0.28 12.77
CA GLY A 55 21.57 0.71 12.39
C GLY A 55 21.06 1.64 11.30
N ASP A 56 20.36 1.09 10.30
CA ASP A 56 19.76 1.86 9.22
C ASP A 56 18.47 1.18 8.73
N LEU A 57 17.42 1.99 8.55
CA LEU A 57 16.12 1.60 8.04
C LEU A 57 15.77 2.52 6.86
N ARG A 58 15.53 1.91 5.70
CA ARG A 58 15.02 2.60 4.51
C ARG A 58 13.57 2.23 4.27
N VAL A 59 12.73 3.25 4.13
CA VAL A 59 11.31 3.11 3.83
C VAL A 59 11.06 3.59 2.41
N THR A 60 10.45 2.74 1.60
CA THR A 60 10.18 3.03 0.19
C THR A 60 8.71 2.81 -0.17
N TRP A 61 8.23 3.62 -1.09
CA TRP A 61 6.92 3.51 -1.73
C TRP A 61 7.12 3.33 -3.23
N ASP A 62 6.71 2.19 -3.76
CA ASP A 62 6.95 1.79 -5.15
C ASP A 62 8.42 1.94 -5.56
N GLY A 63 9.33 1.62 -4.63
CA GLY A 63 10.77 1.73 -4.80
C GLY A 63 11.35 3.13 -4.61
N GLN A 64 10.53 4.17 -4.44
CA GLN A 64 11.00 5.52 -4.15
C GLN A 64 11.17 5.74 -2.65
N ILE A 65 12.31 6.31 -2.23
CA ILE A 65 12.62 6.54 -0.82
C ILE A 65 11.68 7.61 -0.25
N LEU A 66 10.98 7.27 0.83
CA LEU A 66 10.17 8.20 1.61
C LEU A 66 10.91 8.70 2.86
N GLN A 67 11.69 7.81 3.47
CA GLN A 67 12.48 8.09 4.66
C GLN A 67 13.65 7.11 4.69
N GLU A 68 14.77 7.57 5.23
CA GLU A 68 15.91 6.74 5.56
C GLU A 68 16.45 7.21 6.91
N SER A 69 16.56 6.29 7.88
CA SER A 69 17.13 6.61 9.18
C SER A 69 18.63 6.37 9.15
N ALA A 70 19.44 7.41 9.24
CA ALA A 70 20.87 7.25 9.47
C ALA A 70 21.14 7.21 10.99
N ALA A 71 21.02 6.03 11.62
CA ALA A 71 21.36 5.93 13.04
C ALA A 71 22.88 5.76 13.18
N ALA A 72 23.56 6.76 13.77
CA ALA A 72 24.99 6.64 14.09
C ALA A 72 25.26 5.60 15.19
N THR A 73 24.23 5.29 15.99
CA THR A 73 24.23 4.23 16.99
C THR A 73 22.96 3.39 16.79
N PRO A 74 23.06 2.06 16.82
CA PRO A 74 21.92 1.16 16.71
C PRO A 74 20.82 1.48 17.74
N VAL A 75 19.56 1.39 17.31
CA VAL A 75 18.37 1.65 18.14
C VAL A 75 17.41 0.46 18.15
N GLU A 76 16.53 0.42 19.15
CA GLU A 76 15.50 -0.63 19.29
C GLU A 76 14.28 -0.37 18.41
N GLN A 77 13.99 0.90 18.15
CA GLN A 77 12.77 1.37 17.49
C GLN A 77 13.07 2.60 16.63
N VAL A 78 12.42 2.67 15.47
CA VAL A 78 12.38 3.85 14.60
C VAL A 78 10.93 4.25 14.37
N MET A 79 10.62 5.51 14.66
CA MET A 79 9.37 6.13 14.21
C MET A 79 9.50 6.49 12.73
N VAL A 80 8.55 6.01 11.93
CA VAL A 80 8.50 6.21 10.49
C VAL A 80 7.43 7.24 10.17
N SER A 81 7.83 8.30 9.48
CA SER A 81 6.96 9.30 8.89
C SER A 81 7.48 9.68 7.50
N GLY A 82 6.66 9.50 6.48
CA GLY A 82 6.99 9.85 5.09
C GLY A 82 5.87 10.62 4.42
N VAL A 83 6.20 11.43 3.43
CA VAL A 83 5.22 12.16 2.61
C VAL A 83 5.39 11.77 1.15
N ARG A 84 4.26 11.51 0.50
CA ARG A 84 4.17 11.28 -0.92
C ARG A 84 3.24 12.32 -1.54
N LEU A 85 3.63 12.84 -2.70
CA LEU A 85 2.87 13.81 -3.47
C LEU A 85 2.57 13.22 -4.84
N GLY A 86 1.30 13.29 -5.28
CA GLY A 86 0.91 12.91 -6.63
C GLY A 86 -0.29 11.98 -6.69
N ARG A 87 -0.53 11.43 -7.88
CA ARG A 87 -1.69 10.59 -8.18
C ARG A 87 -1.50 9.19 -7.59
N GLU A 88 -1.91 9.00 -6.34
CA GLU A 88 -1.83 7.74 -5.61
C GLU A 88 -3.06 6.86 -5.89
N THR A 89 -3.40 6.60 -7.16
CA THR A 89 -4.49 5.67 -7.49
C THR A 89 -3.93 4.35 -7.98
N GLY A 90 -4.43 3.23 -7.44
CA GLY A 90 -4.04 1.90 -7.86
C GLY A 90 -3.30 1.10 -6.80
N SER A 91 -2.63 0.04 -7.23
CA SER A 91 -1.90 -0.84 -6.32
C SER A 91 -0.52 -0.29 -6.03
N HIS A 92 -0.18 -0.25 -4.76
CA HIS A 92 1.07 0.30 -4.24
C HIS A 92 1.74 -0.70 -3.31
N ARG A 93 3.07 -0.59 -3.22
CA ARG A 93 3.88 -1.33 -2.25
C ARG A 93 4.69 -0.40 -1.37
N LEU A 94 4.43 -0.48 -0.07
CA LEU A 94 5.27 0.12 0.96
C LEU A 94 6.24 -0.94 1.49
N SER A 95 7.52 -0.62 1.54
CA SER A 95 8.57 -1.55 2.00
C SER A 95 9.40 -0.92 3.11
N PHE A 96 9.55 -1.63 4.22
CA PHE A 96 10.45 -1.30 5.33
C PHE A 96 11.66 -2.20 5.26
N ARG A 97 12.79 -1.68 4.77
CA ARG A 97 14.03 -2.43 4.56
C ARG A 97 15.05 -2.11 5.63
N ILE A 98 15.58 -3.14 6.28
CA ILE A 98 16.74 -2.99 7.15
C ILE A 98 18.00 -2.87 6.27
N VAL A 99 18.66 -1.72 6.27
CA VAL A 99 19.87 -1.48 5.49
C VAL A 99 21.11 -1.86 6.30
N ASP A 100 21.08 -1.65 7.61
CA ASP A 100 22.15 -2.04 8.53
C ASP A 100 21.60 -2.53 9.88
N GLN A 101 22.24 -3.55 10.44
CA GLN A 101 21.91 -4.11 11.75
C GLN A 101 23.13 -4.74 12.45
N THR A 102 23.14 -4.71 13.78
CA THR A 102 24.28 -5.15 14.61
C THR A 102 24.50 -6.66 14.67
N SER A 103 23.44 -7.42 14.44
CA SER A 103 23.42 -8.88 14.34
C SER A 103 22.44 -9.25 13.23
N SER A 104 22.57 -10.43 12.63
CA SER A 104 21.66 -10.86 11.56
C SER A 104 21.48 -12.38 11.63
N PRO A 105 20.25 -12.91 11.48
CA PRO A 105 18.97 -12.18 11.36
C PRO A 105 18.46 -11.66 12.72
N ASN A 106 17.58 -10.64 12.66
CA ASN A 106 16.77 -10.20 13.79
C ASN A 106 15.28 -10.29 13.47
N THR A 107 14.45 -10.47 14.50
CA THR A 107 12.99 -10.37 14.35
C THR A 107 12.55 -8.93 14.50
N TYR A 108 11.88 -8.39 13.50
CA TYR A 108 11.34 -7.04 13.50
C TYR A 108 9.83 -7.03 13.33
N ARG A 109 9.20 -5.97 13.82
CA ARG A 109 7.77 -5.75 13.77
C ARG A 109 7.46 -4.34 13.29
N VAL A 110 6.46 -4.23 12.42
CA VAL A 110 5.86 -2.96 12.02
C VAL A 110 4.50 -2.84 12.69
N THR A 111 4.26 -1.73 13.38
CA THR A 111 3.02 -1.45 14.11
C THR A 111 2.48 -0.06 13.82
N GLY A 112 1.19 0.13 14.11
CA GLY A 112 0.53 1.44 13.99
C GLY A 112 0.53 2.02 12.57
N LEU A 113 0.75 1.18 11.55
CA LEU A 113 0.89 1.63 10.17
C LEU A 113 -0.42 2.24 9.69
N THR A 114 -0.38 3.57 9.52
CA THR A 114 -1.45 4.36 8.96
C THR A 114 -0.96 5.06 7.70
N ILE A 115 -1.78 5.02 6.64
CA ILE A 115 -1.65 5.91 5.48
C ILE A 115 -2.82 6.89 5.52
N THR A 116 -2.54 8.19 5.53
CA THR A 116 -3.55 9.24 5.53
C THR A 116 -3.46 10.03 4.23
N SER A 117 -4.57 10.17 3.51
CA SER A 117 -4.65 11.05 2.35
C SER A 117 -5.26 12.40 2.71
N TYR A 118 -4.87 13.43 1.97
CA TYR A 118 -5.31 14.79 2.19
C TYR A 118 -5.80 15.40 0.89
N ASP A 119 -6.94 16.08 0.93
CA ASP A 119 -7.47 16.86 -0.18
C ASP A 119 -6.59 18.08 -0.53
N THR A 120 -6.96 18.78 -1.60
CA THR A 120 -6.23 19.98 -2.06
C THR A 120 -6.29 21.17 -1.10
N ALA A 121 -7.24 21.17 -0.17
CA ALA A 121 -7.34 22.15 0.91
C ALA A 121 -6.54 21.74 2.17
N GLY A 122 -5.93 20.55 2.17
CA GLY A 122 -5.18 19.99 3.31
C GLY A 122 -6.06 19.30 4.36
N GLY A 123 -7.36 19.12 4.08
CA GLY A 123 -8.27 18.33 4.90
C GLY A 123 -7.98 16.83 4.74
N VAL A 124 -8.28 16.02 5.76
CA VAL A 124 -8.13 14.56 5.67
C VAL A 124 -9.22 14.01 4.76
N ALA A 125 -8.82 13.42 3.63
CA ALA A 125 -9.73 12.80 2.67
C ALA A 125 -9.97 11.31 2.96
N GLY A 126 -8.95 10.62 3.47
CA GLY A 126 -9.02 9.19 3.76
C GLY A 126 -7.96 8.72 4.75
N ARG A 127 -8.22 7.57 5.39
CA ARG A 127 -7.27 6.92 6.28
C ARG A 127 -7.33 5.40 6.13
N LEU A 128 -6.18 4.80 5.86
CA LEU A 128 -5.95 3.37 5.82
C LEU A 128 -5.14 2.96 7.05
N ALA A 129 -5.67 2.06 7.87
CA ALA A 129 -4.88 1.37 8.88
C ALA A 129 -4.55 -0.04 8.36
N LEU A 130 -3.27 -0.42 8.43
CA LEU A 130 -2.81 -1.74 8.04
C LEU A 130 -2.44 -2.56 9.28
N ASP A 131 -2.76 -3.85 9.24
CA ASP A 131 -2.48 -4.76 10.35
C ASP A 131 -0.98 -4.88 10.62
N PRO A 132 -0.56 -5.04 11.88
CA PRO A 132 0.85 -5.26 12.20
C PRO A 132 1.42 -6.49 11.49
N ARG A 133 2.69 -6.42 11.10
CA ARG A 133 3.44 -7.57 10.55
C ARG A 133 4.75 -7.75 11.31
N THR A 134 5.14 -9.00 11.46
CA THR A 134 6.40 -9.41 12.09
C THR A 134 7.14 -10.34 11.14
N ALA A 135 8.46 -10.19 11.04
CA ALA A 135 9.31 -11.05 10.23
C ALA A 135 10.73 -11.13 10.80
N ALA A 136 11.40 -12.27 10.60
CA ALA A 136 12.85 -12.36 10.76
C ALA A 136 13.52 -11.84 9.49
N LEU A 137 14.38 -10.81 9.62
CA LEU A 137 15.04 -10.14 8.52
C LEU A 137 16.55 -10.29 8.62
N GLU A 138 17.15 -10.74 7.52
CA GLU A 138 18.58 -10.52 7.25
C GLU A 138 18.81 -9.07 6.80
N THR A 139 20.07 -8.63 6.76
CA THR A 139 20.43 -7.34 6.15
C THR A 139 19.91 -7.26 4.71
N ASP A 140 19.43 -6.07 4.31
CA ASP A 140 18.76 -5.77 3.05
C ASP A 140 17.39 -6.45 2.82
N ALA A 141 16.91 -7.27 3.75
CA ALA A 141 15.54 -7.81 3.69
C ALA A 141 14.50 -6.77 4.13
N ALA A 142 13.24 -7.00 3.76
CA ALA A 142 12.16 -6.04 4.01
C ALA A 142 10.84 -6.68 4.43
N ILE A 143 10.07 -5.94 5.24
CA ILE A 143 8.64 -6.17 5.43
C ILE A 143 7.89 -5.33 4.41
N ASN A 144 7.10 -6.00 3.56
CA ASN A 144 6.32 -5.36 2.51
C ASN A 144 4.84 -5.31 2.88
N TYR A 145 4.17 -4.23 2.47
CA TYR A 145 2.74 -4.04 2.52
C TYR A 145 2.24 -3.68 1.13
N ASP A 146 1.40 -4.54 0.57
CA ASP A 146 0.68 -4.26 -0.67
C ASP A 146 -0.71 -3.72 -0.29
N PHE A 147 -1.11 -2.60 -0.88
CA PHE A 147 -2.39 -1.95 -0.62
C PHE A 147 -2.88 -1.22 -1.87
N ARG A 148 -4.13 -0.74 -1.81
CA ARG A 148 -4.73 0.03 -2.90
C ARG A 148 -5.28 1.36 -2.40
N LEU A 149 -5.02 2.40 -3.16
CA LEU A 149 -5.50 3.75 -2.97
C LEU A 149 -6.34 4.23 -4.17
#